data_AF-A0A2P8VK59-F1
#
_entry.id   AF-A0A2P8VK59-F1
#
_cell.length_a   1.000
_cell.length_b   1.000
_cell.length_c   1.000
_cell.angle_alpha   90.00
_cell.angle_beta   90.00
_cell.angle_gamma   90.00
#
_symmetry.space_group_name_H-M   'P 1'
#
loop_
_entity.id
_entity.type
_entity.pdbx_description
1 polymer ?
#
loop_
_entity_poly.entity_id
_entity_poly.type
_entity_poly.pdbx_seq_one_letter_code
_entity_poly.pdbx_strand_id
1 'polypeptide(L)'
;DRYGTQNDQSSCWVRVSQGWAGGQYGMVAIPRIGHEVVVSFLEGDPDQPIVTGRTYHATNLSPYPLPQHKTRMVLRSDTHKGDGYNELSFEDEAGKEEVFLRAQKNMAVRVLNSKDERVEYNRTTSIGHDDELVIANDRKITVEGNQDHKTTGNRVSLTEGDVGIQVKGDLAQKIAGVFSIDSAGDLTIQSGSKLTLRVGGSFVVVHAGGVDVKGPAINLNSGGSPGDLLIPADPAILKAAAAQGTMFVAHCPKEDKEEKA
;
A
#
# COMPACT_ATOMS: atom_id res chain seq x y z
N ASP A 1 42.47 5.00 -29.81
CA ASP A 1 43.87 5.33 -29.48
C ASP A 1 44.65 4.03 -29.29
N ARG A 2 45.80 3.88 -29.95
CA ARG A 2 46.63 2.66 -29.90
C ARG A 2 47.59 2.67 -28.71
N TYR A 3 47.86 3.83 -28.14
CA TYR A 3 48.86 4.03 -27.08
C TYR A 3 48.22 4.14 -25.69
N GLY A 4 46.90 4.34 -25.61
CA GLY A 4 46.16 4.41 -24.36
C GLY A 4 45.93 3.05 -23.70
N THR A 5 45.88 3.05 -22.36
CA THR A 5 45.70 1.86 -21.51
C THR A 5 44.23 1.59 -21.14
N GLN A 6 43.28 2.31 -21.76
CA GLN A 6 41.83 2.19 -21.50
C GLN A 6 41.44 2.39 -20.02
N ASN A 7 42.12 3.32 -19.35
CA ASN A 7 41.86 3.73 -17.97
C ASN A 7 41.43 5.22 -17.90
N ASP A 8 41.41 5.76 -16.68
CA ASP A 8 41.09 7.16 -16.36
C ASP A 8 42.05 8.20 -16.95
N GLN A 9 43.21 7.79 -17.48
CA GLN A 9 44.18 8.67 -18.16
C GLN A 9 44.03 8.66 -19.69
N SER A 10 43.04 7.94 -20.23
CA SER A 10 42.88 7.77 -21.69
C SER A 10 42.43 9.04 -22.43
N SER A 11 41.89 10.03 -21.73
CA SER A 11 41.43 11.29 -22.31
C SER A 11 41.36 12.40 -21.26
N CYS A 12 41.09 13.63 -21.72
CA CYS A 12 40.61 14.69 -20.84
C CYS A 12 39.16 14.44 -20.38
N TRP A 13 38.65 15.29 -19.48
CA TRP A 13 37.23 15.31 -19.14
C TRP A 13 36.40 15.88 -20.30
N VAL A 14 35.41 15.10 -20.74
CA VAL A 14 34.55 15.45 -21.87
C VAL A 14 33.13 15.72 -21.39
N ARG A 15 32.53 16.81 -21.88
CA ARG A 15 31.13 17.16 -21.56
C ARG A 15 30.16 16.21 -22.27
N VAL A 16 29.00 15.97 -21.65
CA VAL A 16 27.97 15.05 -22.18
C VAL A 16 26.66 15.78 -22.37
N SER A 17 26.17 15.79 -23.62
CA SER A 17 24.84 16.28 -23.98
C SER A 17 23.75 15.51 -23.21
N GLN A 18 22.71 16.23 -22.80
CA GLN A 18 21.55 15.68 -22.10
C GLN A 18 20.27 15.97 -22.89
N GLY A 19 19.22 15.18 -22.69
CA GLY A 19 17.92 15.41 -23.34
C GLY A 19 17.26 16.74 -22.94
N TRP A 20 17.52 17.23 -21.72
CA TRP A 20 17.07 18.53 -21.25
C TRP A 20 18.01 19.03 -20.14
N ALA A 21 18.57 20.23 -20.26
CA ALA A 21 19.50 20.80 -19.27
C ALA A 21 19.21 22.28 -19.03
N GLY A 22 18.76 22.62 -17.81
CA GLY A 22 18.55 23.99 -17.34
C GLY A 22 19.32 24.30 -16.05
N GLY A 23 19.14 25.51 -15.51
CA GLY A 23 19.79 25.92 -14.25
C GLY A 23 19.25 25.14 -13.05
N GLN A 24 19.92 24.05 -12.66
CA GLN A 24 19.54 23.14 -11.57
C GLN A 24 18.28 22.28 -11.82
N TYR A 25 17.86 22.09 -13.07
CA TYR A 25 16.77 21.18 -13.45
C TYR A 25 17.06 20.51 -14.81
N GLY A 26 16.37 19.41 -15.10
CA GLY A 26 16.48 18.68 -16.37
C GLY A 26 16.69 17.19 -16.17
N MET A 27 17.24 16.54 -17.21
CA MET A 27 17.54 15.11 -17.22
C MET A 27 19.05 14.91 -17.08
N VAL A 28 19.45 13.94 -16.26
CA VAL A 28 20.85 13.53 -16.14
C VAL A 28 20.92 12.02 -16.17
N ALA A 29 21.56 11.48 -17.21
CA ALA A 29 21.91 10.07 -17.27
C ALA A 29 23.40 9.97 -17.57
N ILE A 30 24.25 9.61 -16.60
CA ILE A 30 25.71 9.61 -16.81
C ILE A 30 26.11 8.34 -17.60
N PRO A 31 26.94 8.41 -18.67
CA PRO A 31 27.50 7.22 -19.31
C PRO A 31 28.31 6.42 -18.28
N ARG A 32 28.14 5.10 -18.24
CA ARG A 32 28.94 4.22 -17.37
C ARG A 32 30.12 3.65 -18.14
N ILE A 33 31.12 3.17 -17.42
CA ILE A 33 32.29 2.48 -18.00
C ILE A 33 31.78 1.32 -18.89
N GLY A 34 32.27 1.24 -20.12
CA GLY A 34 31.88 0.26 -21.12
C GLY A 34 30.71 0.68 -22.03
N HIS A 35 30.00 1.77 -21.74
CA HIS A 35 28.98 2.29 -22.66
C HIS A 35 29.62 2.92 -23.90
N GLU A 36 28.99 2.69 -25.05
CA GLU A 36 29.34 3.36 -26.29
C GLU A 36 28.71 4.76 -26.34
N VAL A 37 29.51 5.74 -26.76
CA VAL A 37 29.11 7.15 -26.87
C VAL A 37 29.50 7.70 -28.24
N VAL A 38 28.67 8.59 -28.77
CA VAL A 38 28.98 9.35 -29.99
C VAL A 38 29.69 10.63 -29.57
N VAL A 39 30.94 10.80 -29.99
CA VAL A 39 31.74 12.01 -29.74
C VAL A 39 31.73 12.90 -30.98
N SER A 40 31.39 14.17 -30.79
CA SER A 40 31.56 15.23 -31.77
C SER A 40 32.65 16.19 -31.31
N PHE A 41 33.11 17.04 -32.23
CA PHE A 41 34.20 17.97 -32.00
C PHE A 41 33.71 19.38 -32.31
N LEU A 42 33.84 20.32 -31.37
CA LEU A 42 33.35 21.69 -31.55
C LEU A 42 34.14 22.37 -32.66
N GLU A 43 33.45 22.93 -33.65
CA GLU A 43 34.07 23.50 -34.86
C GLU A 43 35.02 22.53 -35.60
N GLY A 44 34.87 21.22 -35.38
CA GLY A 44 35.75 20.19 -35.93
C GLY A 44 37.11 20.06 -35.26
N ASP A 45 37.36 20.76 -34.13
CA ASP A 45 38.61 20.72 -33.38
C ASP A 45 38.75 19.42 -32.55
N PRO A 46 39.69 18.51 -32.89
CA PRO A 46 39.92 17.26 -32.15
C PRO A 46 40.23 17.46 -30.65
N ASP A 47 40.73 18.63 -30.27
CA ASP A 47 41.08 18.96 -28.89
C ASP A 47 39.88 19.48 -28.08
N GLN A 48 38.72 19.67 -28.72
CA GLN A 48 37.47 20.08 -28.08
C GLN A 48 36.35 19.05 -28.25
N PRO A 49 36.51 17.83 -27.69
CA PRO A 49 35.49 16.79 -27.77
C PRO A 49 34.25 17.14 -26.93
N ILE A 50 33.11 16.64 -27.38
CA ILE A 50 31.83 16.66 -26.66
C ILE A 50 31.03 15.40 -27.01
N VAL A 51 30.46 14.72 -26.02
CA VAL A 51 29.56 13.58 -26.27
C VAL A 51 28.18 14.10 -26.67
N THR A 52 27.69 13.68 -27.83
CA THR A 52 26.42 14.14 -28.43
C THR A 52 25.35 13.06 -28.54
N GLY A 53 25.71 11.79 -28.34
CA GLY A 53 24.76 10.69 -28.45
C GLY A 53 25.24 9.41 -27.78
N ARG A 54 24.37 8.40 -27.81
CA ARG A 54 24.63 7.04 -27.30
C ARG A 54 23.93 6.03 -28.19
N THR A 55 24.50 4.84 -28.27
CA THR A 55 24.01 3.77 -29.12
C THR A 55 24.02 2.45 -28.35
N TYR A 56 23.04 1.60 -28.67
CA TYR A 56 23.11 0.17 -28.36
C TYR A 56 23.93 -0.53 -29.46
N HIS A 57 24.60 -1.62 -29.10
CA HIS A 57 25.36 -2.47 -30.02
C HIS A 57 25.28 -3.93 -29.59
N ALA A 58 25.96 -4.83 -30.30
CA ALA A 58 25.80 -6.29 -30.11
C ALA A 58 26.04 -6.81 -28.68
N THR A 59 26.88 -6.15 -27.89
CA THR A 59 27.17 -6.51 -26.48
C THR A 59 26.50 -5.59 -25.46
N ASN A 60 26.00 -4.41 -25.87
CA ASN A 60 25.16 -3.53 -25.07
C ASN A 60 23.79 -3.46 -25.73
N LEU A 61 22.95 -4.46 -25.46
CA LEU A 61 21.65 -4.63 -26.10
C LEU A 61 20.59 -3.67 -25.52
N SER A 62 19.54 -3.43 -26.29
CA SER A 62 18.37 -2.69 -25.83
C SER A 62 17.70 -3.42 -24.63
N PRO A 63 16.99 -2.69 -23.74
CA PRO A 63 16.35 -3.28 -22.55
C PRO A 63 15.34 -4.40 -22.85
N TYR A 64 14.74 -4.37 -24.03
CA TYR A 64 13.91 -5.44 -24.57
C TYR A 64 14.38 -5.83 -25.97
N PRO A 65 14.26 -7.11 -26.37
CA PRO A 65 14.59 -7.57 -27.71
C PRO A 65 13.79 -6.85 -28.82
N LEU A 66 14.49 -6.43 -29.87
CA LEU A 66 13.90 -5.86 -31.08
C LEU A 66 14.02 -6.85 -32.25
N PRO A 67 13.03 -6.91 -33.16
CA PRO A 67 11.86 -6.04 -33.28
C PRO A 67 10.62 -6.47 -32.47
N GLN A 68 10.74 -7.49 -31.62
CA GLN A 68 9.60 -8.06 -30.88
C GLN A 68 8.86 -7.01 -30.02
N HIS A 69 9.58 -6.10 -29.37
CA HIS A 69 9.02 -5.04 -28.51
C HIS A 69 9.11 -3.65 -29.15
N LYS A 70 8.88 -3.55 -30.46
CA LYS A 70 8.98 -2.29 -31.23
C LYS A 70 8.00 -1.18 -30.79
N THR A 71 6.92 -1.54 -30.10
CA THR A 71 5.86 -0.64 -29.59
C THR A 71 6.12 -0.20 -28.14
N ARG A 72 7.26 -0.55 -27.56
CA ARG A 72 7.55 -0.27 -26.16
C ARG A 72 8.52 0.90 -25.99
N MET A 73 8.11 1.89 -25.22
CA MET A 73 8.99 2.98 -24.74
C MET A 73 9.49 2.66 -23.33
N VAL A 74 10.78 2.90 -23.05
CA VAL A 74 11.41 2.46 -21.79
C VAL A 74 12.38 3.50 -21.24
N LEU A 75 12.24 3.80 -19.95
CA LEU A 75 13.22 4.47 -19.11
C LEU A 75 13.63 3.50 -18.00
N ARG A 76 14.72 2.74 -18.23
CA ARG A 76 15.23 1.73 -17.30
C ARG A 76 16.60 2.15 -16.75
N SER A 77 16.77 2.09 -15.43
CA SER A 77 18.07 2.23 -14.77
C SER A 77 18.77 0.88 -14.63
N ASP A 78 19.95 0.86 -14.03
CA ASP A 78 20.65 -0.39 -13.69
C ASP A 78 21.29 -0.21 -12.31
N THR A 79 21.13 -1.15 -11.39
CA THR A 79 21.70 -1.05 -10.04
C THR A 79 23.22 -1.00 -10.16
N HIS A 80 23.86 0.04 -9.63
CA HIS A 80 25.31 0.12 -9.66
C HIS A 80 25.91 -0.78 -8.58
N LYS A 81 26.86 -1.66 -8.94
CA LYS A 81 27.51 -2.62 -8.04
C LYS A 81 26.53 -3.57 -7.33
N GLY A 82 25.49 -4.00 -8.05
CA GLY A 82 24.53 -4.99 -7.58
C GLY A 82 23.51 -5.28 -8.68
N ASP A 83 22.55 -6.15 -8.40
CA ASP A 83 21.57 -6.59 -9.39
C ASP A 83 20.27 -5.77 -9.35
N GLY A 84 19.60 -5.69 -10.49
CA GLY A 84 18.26 -5.12 -10.62
C GLY A 84 18.22 -3.73 -11.26
N TYR A 85 17.04 -3.11 -11.23
CA TYR A 85 16.78 -1.87 -11.95
C TYR A 85 15.54 -1.13 -11.43
N ASN A 86 15.39 0.15 -11.76
CA ASN A 86 14.11 0.85 -11.70
C ASN A 86 13.63 1.08 -13.12
N GLU A 87 12.32 1.13 -13.33
CA GLU A 87 11.76 1.30 -14.67
C GLU A 87 10.46 2.08 -14.67
N LEU A 88 10.33 2.94 -15.68
CA LEU A 88 9.04 3.39 -16.21
C LEU A 88 8.98 2.97 -17.69
N SER A 89 7.97 2.21 -18.08
CA SER A 89 7.75 1.82 -19.48
C SER A 89 6.29 1.93 -19.90
N PHE A 90 6.11 2.04 -21.21
CA PHE A 90 4.82 2.22 -21.88
C PHE A 90 4.73 1.22 -23.03
N GLU A 91 3.66 0.44 -23.08
CA GLU A 91 3.30 -0.43 -24.19
C GLU A 91 2.21 0.26 -25.02
N ASP A 92 2.46 0.42 -26.32
CA ASP A 92 1.55 1.13 -27.25
C ASP A 92 0.87 0.19 -28.28
N GLU A 93 1.00 -1.14 -28.11
CA GLU A 93 0.26 -2.10 -28.94
C GLU A 93 -1.24 -2.04 -28.62
N ALA A 94 -2.06 -1.80 -29.65
CA ALA A 94 -3.50 -1.60 -29.50
C ALA A 94 -4.20 -2.78 -28.78
N GLY A 95 -4.96 -2.45 -27.74
CA GLY A 95 -5.67 -3.43 -26.90
C GLY A 95 -4.78 -4.16 -25.88
N LYS A 96 -3.51 -3.75 -25.76
CA LYS A 96 -2.52 -4.27 -24.79
C LYS A 96 -1.74 -3.14 -24.12
N GLU A 97 -2.29 -1.93 -24.14
CA GLU A 97 -1.65 -0.75 -23.62
C GLU A 97 -1.38 -0.91 -22.12
N GLU A 98 -0.17 -0.56 -21.69
CA GLU A 98 0.25 -0.71 -20.30
C GLU A 98 1.22 0.41 -19.93
N VAL A 99 1.06 0.96 -18.73
CA VAL A 99 2.11 1.73 -18.06
C VAL A 99 2.65 0.87 -16.92
N PHE A 100 3.94 0.54 -17.00
CA PHE A 100 4.62 -0.23 -15.96
C PHE A 100 5.58 0.65 -15.19
N LEU A 101 5.42 0.68 -13.86
CA LEU A 101 6.30 1.37 -12.93
C LEU A 101 6.89 0.37 -11.94
N ARG A 102 8.22 0.28 -11.91
CA ARG A 102 8.96 -0.62 -11.02
C ARG A 102 9.99 0.14 -10.20
N ALA A 103 9.91 -0.03 -8.88
CA ALA A 103 10.95 0.35 -7.95
C ALA A 103 11.72 -0.89 -7.49
N GLN A 104 13.06 -0.88 -7.58
CA GLN A 104 13.91 -2.00 -7.15
C GLN A 104 13.85 -2.24 -5.64
N LYS A 105 13.68 -1.16 -4.86
CA LYS A 105 13.75 -1.17 -3.40
C LYS A 105 12.58 -0.39 -2.80
N ASN A 106 12.74 0.91 -2.57
CA ASN A 106 11.70 1.75 -1.99
C ASN A 106 11.07 2.63 -3.07
N MET A 107 9.74 2.83 -3.00
CA MET A 107 9.02 3.83 -3.77
C MET A 107 8.44 4.87 -2.81
N ALA A 108 8.89 6.12 -2.95
CA ALA A 108 8.37 7.24 -2.17
C ALA A 108 7.55 8.15 -3.09
N VAL A 109 6.31 8.43 -2.71
CA VAL A 109 5.42 9.37 -3.42
C VAL A 109 5.09 10.51 -2.47
N ARG A 110 5.47 11.73 -2.85
CA ARG A 110 5.18 12.95 -2.08
C ARG A 110 4.37 13.91 -2.94
N VAL A 111 3.15 14.19 -2.50
CA VAL A 111 2.24 15.14 -3.15
C VAL A 111 2.01 16.30 -2.20
N LEU A 112 2.29 17.53 -2.64
CA LEU A 112 2.27 18.71 -1.77
C LEU A 112 0.87 19.37 -1.64
N ASN A 113 -0.08 18.97 -2.49
CA ASN A 113 -1.44 19.53 -2.48
C ASN A 113 -2.51 18.43 -2.56
N SER A 114 -2.84 17.97 -3.77
CA SER A 114 -3.94 17.02 -4.00
C SER A 114 -3.49 15.86 -4.89
N LYS A 115 -3.96 14.65 -4.57
CA LYS A 115 -3.80 13.45 -5.39
C LYS A 115 -5.19 12.93 -5.76
N ASP A 116 -5.50 12.93 -7.05
CA ASP A 116 -6.69 12.30 -7.60
C ASP A 116 -6.31 10.97 -8.27
N GLU A 117 -7.15 9.95 -8.07
CA GLU A 117 -6.97 8.63 -8.68
C GLU A 117 -8.34 8.13 -9.14
N ARG A 118 -8.46 7.84 -10.43
CA ARG A 118 -9.67 7.28 -11.05
C ARG A 118 -9.29 6.04 -11.82
N VAL A 119 -9.93 4.93 -11.49
CA VAL A 119 -9.77 3.62 -12.16
C VAL A 119 -11.13 3.22 -12.68
N GLU A 120 -11.28 3.13 -14.00
CA GLU A 120 -12.59 2.88 -14.63
C GLU A 120 -13.10 1.45 -14.46
N TYR A 121 -12.21 0.50 -14.18
CA TYR A 121 -12.58 -0.91 -14.09
C TYR A 121 -12.23 -1.51 -12.73
N ASN A 122 -11.03 -2.06 -12.55
CA ASN A 122 -10.65 -2.77 -11.34
C ASN A 122 -9.35 -2.22 -10.74
N ARG A 123 -9.32 -2.10 -9.41
CA ARG A 123 -8.11 -1.86 -8.62
C ARG A 123 -7.85 -3.05 -7.70
N THR A 124 -6.67 -3.65 -7.83
CA THR A 124 -6.17 -4.69 -6.92
C THR A 124 -4.96 -4.16 -6.16
N THR A 125 -4.89 -4.43 -4.85
CA THR A 125 -3.76 -4.03 -4.01
C THR A 125 -3.37 -5.19 -3.10
N SER A 126 -2.07 -5.47 -3.02
CA SER A 126 -1.51 -6.53 -2.17
C SER A 126 -0.31 -5.97 -1.40
N ILE A 127 -0.34 -6.06 -0.08
CA ILE A 127 0.72 -5.61 0.82
C ILE A 127 1.29 -6.84 1.51
N GLY A 128 2.61 -7.05 1.39
CA GLY A 128 3.29 -8.24 1.89
C GLY A 128 3.57 -8.23 3.39
N HIS A 129 3.40 -7.09 4.06
CA HIS A 129 3.61 -6.90 5.50
C HIS A 129 2.53 -5.96 6.06
N ASP A 130 2.88 -4.74 6.47
CA ASP A 130 1.95 -3.81 7.11
C ASP A 130 1.46 -2.70 6.18
N ASP A 131 0.21 -2.28 6.39
CA ASP A 131 -0.39 -1.08 5.79
C ASP A 131 -0.85 -0.14 6.91
N GLU A 132 -0.32 1.08 6.94
CA GLU A 132 -0.68 2.12 7.91
C GLU A 132 -1.35 3.28 7.18
N LEU A 133 -2.57 3.63 7.62
CA LEU A 133 -3.35 4.72 7.07
C LEU A 133 -3.68 5.75 8.14
N VAL A 134 -3.12 6.95 8.00
CA VAL A 134 -3.43 8.10 8.85
C VAL A 134 -4.18 9.15 8.02
N ILE A 135 -5.38 9.52 8.47
CA ILE A 135 -6.21 10.57 7.87
C ILE A 135 -6.47 11.61 8.95
N ALA A 136 -5.94 12.81 8.75
CA ALA A 136 -5.95 13.86 9.77
C ALA A 136 -7.31 14.55 9.95
N ASN A 137 -8.19 14.46 8.96
CA ASN A 137 -9.53 15.02 8.98
C ASN A 137 -10.54 13.91 8.65
N ASP A 138 -11.31 14.05 7.57
CA ASP A 138 -12.41 13.12 7.28
C ASP A 138 -12.03 11.98 6.35
N ARG A 139 -12.56 10.79 6.64
CA ARG A 139 -12.59 9.64 5.71
C ARG A 139 -14.04 9.33 5.34
N LYS A 140 -14.39 9.49 4.06
CA LYS A 140 -15.67 9.05 3.50
C LYS A 140 -15.47 7.86 2.58
N ILE A 141 -16.26 6.82 2.76
CA ILE A 141 -16.27 5.61 1.92
C ILE A 141 -17.69 5.38 1.42
N THR A 142 -17.82 5.07 0.13
CA THR A 142 -19.08 4.61 -0.47
C THR A 142 -18.79 3.37 -1.29
N VAL A 143 -19.54 2.31 -1.04
CA VAL A 143 -19.49 1.04 -1.78
C VAL A 143 -20.90 0.76 -2.24
N GLU A 144 -21.13 0.75 -3.56
CA GLU A 144 -22.46 0.52 -4.13
C GLU A 144 -22.85 -0.97 -4.14
N GLY A 145 -21.84 -1.84 -4.19
CA GLY A 145 -22.00 -3.29 -4.10
C GLY A 145 -21.71 -3.84 -2.70
N ASN A 146 -21.14 -5.04 -2.66
CA ASN A 146 -20.82 -5.72 -1.41
C ASN A 146 -19.49 -5.24 -0.82
N GLN A 147 -19.40 -5.21 0.51
CA GLN A 147 -18.17 -4.99 1.24
C GLN A 147 -17.88 -6.16 2.17
N ASP A 148 -16.94 -7.02 1.77
CA ASP A 148 -16.47 -8.13 2.57
C ASP A 148 -15.21 -7.76 3.35
N HIS A 149 -15.15 -8.16 4.63
CA HIS A 149 -13.98 -7.93 5.47
C HIS A 149 -13.68 -9.16 6.32
N LYS A 150 -12.44 -9.65 6.24
CA LYS A 150 -11.94 -10.78 7.02
C LYS A 150 -10.71 -10.36 7.83
N THR A 151 -10.80 -10.53 9.15
CA THR A 151 -9.66 -10.39 10.07
C THR A 151 -9.43 -11.75 10.72
N THR A 152 -8.20 -12.28 10.65
CA THR A 152 -7.83 -13.55 11.30
C THR A 152 -7.38 -13.34 12.74
N GLY A 153 -6.69 -12.23 13.01
CA GLY A 153 -6.33 -11.79 14.36
C GLY A 153 -7.40 -10.92 15.00
N ASN A 154 -6.97 -10.06 15.92
CA ASN A 154 -7.85 -9.16 16.64
C ASN A 154 -8.27 -7.97 15.77
N ARG A 155 -9.51 -7.51 15.94
CA ARG A 155 -9.99 -6.24 15.40
C ARG A 155 -10.45 -5.36 16.56
N VAL A 156 -9.78 -4.24 16.77
CA VAL A 156 -10.10 -3.24 17.80
C VAL A 156 -10.57 -1.96 17.11
N SER A 157 -11.63 -1.36 17.62
CA SER A 157 -12.17 -0.08 17.12
C SER A 157 -12.54 0.78 18.32
N LEU A 158 -11.85 1.91 18.46
CA LEU A 158 -12.14 2.94 19.44
C LEU A 158 -12.75 4.13 18.70
N THR A 159 -13.90 4.60 19.18
CA THR A 159 -14.51 5.87 18.73
C THR A 159 -14.70 6.73 19.96
N GLU A 160 -14.03 7.89 20.01
CA GLU A 160 -14.15 8.82 21.14
C GLU A 160 -15.43 9.66 21.08
N GLY A 161 -15.99 9.83 19.86
CA GLY A 161 -17.28 10.45 19.62
C GLY A 161 -18.40 9.43 19.44
N ASP A 162 -19.43 9.82 18.70
CA ASP A 162 -20.61 9.00 18.48
C ASP A 162 -20.42 7.94 17.39
N VAL A 163 -21.05 6.78 17.57
CA VAL A 163 -21.19 5.74 16.54
C VAL A 163 -22.66 5.57 16.18
N GLY A 164 -23.00 5.82 14.91
CA GLY A 164 -24.32 5.56 14.34
C GLY A 164 -24.30 4.36 13.41
N ILE A 165 -25.25 3.42 13.58
CA ILE A 165 -25.43 2.26 12.72
C ILE A 165 -26.90 2.15 12.32
N GLN A 166 -27.17 2.15 11.02
CA GLN A 166 -28.51 1.90 10.48
C GLN A 166 -28.45 0.76 9.46
N VAL A 167 -29.18 -0.31 9.73
CA VAL A 167 -29.31 -1.46 8.83
C VAL A 167 -30.77 -1.55 8.39
N LYS A 168 -31.04 -1.43 7.09
CA LYS A 168 -32.41 -1.52 6.54
C LYS A 168 -32.90 -2.96 6.41
N GLY A 169 -31.98 -3.90 6.23
CA GLY A 169 -32.26 -5.34 6.23
C GLY A 169 -31.95 -5.96 7.59
N ASP A 170 -31.47 -7.20 7.57
CA ASP A 170 -31.15 -7.94 8.79
C ASP A 170 -29.74 -7.62 9.31
N LEU A 171 -29.62 -7.52 10.64
CA LEU A 171 -28.34 -7.56 11.34
C LEU A 171 -28.24 -8.88 12.11
N ALA A 172 -27.27 -9.71 11.72
CA ALA A 172 -26.96 -10.97 12.40
C ALA A 172 -25.57 -10.90 13.04
N GLN A 173 -25.50 -11.12 14.35
CA GLN A 173 -24.25 -11.18 15.09
C GLN A 173 -24.14 -12.55 15.77
N LYS A 174 -23.12 -13.34 15.38
CA LYS A 174 -22.81 -14.63 16.00
C LYS A 174 -21.51 -14.51 16.77
N ILE A 175 -21.58 -14.66 18.09
CA ILE A 175 -20.44 -14.60 19.00
C ILE A 175 -20.27 -15.96 19.66
N ALA A 176 -19.10 -16.57 19.50
CA ALA A 176 -18.77 -17.85 20.15
C ALA A 176 -18.33 -17.66 21.61
N GLY A 177 -17.66 -16.54 21.90
CA GLY A 177 -17.26 -16.13 23.24
C GLY A 177 -18.33 -15.29 23.94
N VAL A 178 -17.88 -14.30 24.72
CA VAL A 178 -18.76 -13.41 25.49
C VAL A 178 -19.26 -12.25 24.63
N PHE A 179 -20.54 -11.91 24.77
CA PHE A 179 -21.13 -10.66 24.29
C PHE A 179 -21.51 -9.80 25.50
N SER A 180 -20.82 -8.68 25.69
CA SER A 180 -21.04 -7.74 26.79
C SER A 180 -21.43 -6.36 26.24
N ILE A 181 -22.40 -5.72 26.88
CA ILE A 181 -22.78 -4.33 26.65
C ILE A 181 -22.71 -3.64 28.01
N ASP A 182 -21.84 -2.65 28.12
CA ASP A 182 -21.73 -1.78 29.31
C ASP A 182 -22.10 -0.36 28.89
N SER A 183 -23.13 0.20 29.52
CA SER A 183 -23.67 1.53 29.21
C SER A 183 -23.82 2.29 30.51
N ALA A 184 -23.15 3.44 30.60
CA ALA A 184 -23.29 4.35 31.73
C ALA A 184 -24.68 5.03 31.76
N GLY A 185 -25.29 5.20 30.59
CA GLY A 185 -26.66 5.70 30.43
C GLY A 185 -27.66 4.58 30.13
N ASP A 186 -28.80 4.95 29.57
CA ASP A 186 -29.90 4.01 29.30
C ASP A 186 -29.54 2.97 28.22
N LEU A 187 -29.78 1.70 28.52
CA LEU A 187 -29.82 0.64 27.52
C LEU A 187 -31.26 0.38 27.08
N THR A 188 -31.63 0.85 25.88
CA THR A 188 -32.96 0.63 25.31
C THR A 188 -32.92 -0.39 24.18
N ILE A 189 -33.73 -1.45 24.30
CA ILE A 189 -33.94 -2.46 23.24
C ILE A 189 -35.42 -2.50 22.92
N GLN A 190 -35.78 -2.11 21.70
CA GLN A 190 -37.16 -2.11 21.22
C GLN A 190 -37.33 -3.10 20.07
N SER A 191 -38.39 -3.89 20.13
CA SER A 191 -38.85 -4.74 19.03
C SER A 191 -40.30 -4.38 18.70
N GLY A 192 -40.61 -4.28 17.41
CA GLY A 192 -41.98 -4.01 16.94
C GLY A 192 -42.91 -5.23 17.04
N SER A 193 -42.38 -6.42 17.30
CA SER A 193 -43.15 -7.67 17.32
C SER A 193 -42.90 -8.49 18.59
N LYS A 194 -41.68 -8.99 18.74
CA LYS A 194 -41.28 -9.89 19.82
C LYS A 194 -39.82 -9.69 20.19
N LEU A 195 -39.54 -9.65 21.48
CA LEU A 195 -38.19 -9.74 22.04
C LEU A 195 -38.06 -11.09 22.75
N THR A 196 -36.97 -11.81 22.52
CA THR A 196 -36.73 -13.15 23.11
C THR A 196 -35.33 -13.23 23.69
N LEU A 197 -35.24 -13.62 24.96
CA LEU A 197 -34.01 -13.98 25.64
C LEU A 197 -34.10 -15.46 25.99
N ARG A 198 -33.15 -16.29 25.55
CA ARG A 198 -33.24 -17.75 25.69
C ARG A 198 -31.90 -18.35 26.08
N VAL A 199 -31.93 -19.28 27.04
CA VAL A 199 -30.80 -20.12 27.46
C VAL A 199 -31.27 -21.55 27.58
N GLY A 200 -30.83 -22.43 26.68
CA GLY A 200 -31.29 -23.83 26.62
C GLY A 200 -32.81 -23.92 26.51
N GLY A 201 -33.45 -24.53 27.52
CA GLY A 201 -34.90 -24.65 27.65
C GLY A 201 -35.61 -23.49 28.35
N SER A 202 -34.86 -22.56 28.96
CA SER A 202 -35.40 -21.41 29.69
C SER A 202 -35.47 -20.16 28.80
N PHE A 203 -36.49 -19.32 28.99
CA PHE A 203 -36.64 -18.09 28.22
C PHE A 203 -37.47 -17.00 28.90
N VAL A 204 -37.28 -15.77 28.42
CA VAL A 204 -38.16 -14.63 28.61
C VAL A 204 -38.57 -14.14 27.22
N VAL A 205 -39.87 -13.96 27.00
CA VAL A 205 -40.41 -13.42 25.75
C VAL A 205 -41.31 -12.24 26.07
N VAL A 206 -41.04 -11.10 25.43
CA VAL A 206 -41.92 -9.92 25.45
C VAL A 206 -42.62 -9.82 24.10
N HIS A 207 -43.94 -9.66 24.12
CA HIS A 207 -44.79 -9.52 22.94
C HIS A 207 -46.02 -8.66 23.26
N ALA A 208 -46.84 -8.33 22.26
CA ALA A 208 -47.99 -7.43 22.42
C ALA A 208 -49.05 -7.91 23.46
N GLY A 209 -49.06 -9.19 23.80
CA GLY A 209 -50.01 -9.78 24.76
C GLY A 209 -49.50 -9.85 26.20
N GLY A 210 -48.21 -9.57 26.45
CA GLY A 210 -47.62 -9.67 27.78
C GLY A 210 -46.16 -10.15 27.77
N VAL A 211 -45.76 -10.73 28.90
CA VAL A 211 -44.42 -11.27 29.13
C VAL A 211 -44.52 -12.72 29.58
N ASP A 212 -43.95 -13.64 28.78
CA ASP A 212 -43.83 -15.06 29.12
C ASP A 212 -42.49 -15.32 29.79
N VAL A 213 -42.49 -16.01 30.93
CA VAL A 213 -41.28 -16.47 31.64
C VAL A 213 -41.38 -17.97 31.89
N LYS A 214 -40.41 -18.74 31.41
CA LYS A 214 -40.39 -20.21 31.58
C LYS A 214 -38.99 -20.71 31.93
N GLY A 215 -38.91 -21.60 32.92
CA GLY A 215 -37.71 -22.33 33.31
C GLY A 215 -38.00 -23.35 34.42
N PRO A 216 -37.08 -24.27 34.74
CA PRO A 216 -37.26 -25.24 35.83
C PRO A 216 -37.48 -24.60 37.21
N ALA A 217 -36.83 -23.46 37.45
CA ALA A 217 -37.02 -22.62 38.64
C ALA A 217 -36.99 -21.15 38.21
N ILE A 218 -37.83 -20.31 38.84
CA ILE A 218 -37.86 -18.86 38.66
C ILE A 218 -37.61 -18.25 40.03
N ASN A 219 -36.38 -17.81 40.28
CA ASN A 219 -36.03 -17.16 41.54
C ASN A 219 -36.20 -15.64 41.39
N LEU A 220 -37.03 -15.04 42.23
CA LEU A 220 -37.24 -13.60 42.28
C LEU A 220 -36.69 -13.10 43.62
N ASN A 221 -35.76 -12.14 43.59
CA ASN A 221 -35.08 -11.59 44.76
C ASN A 221 -34.36 -12.63 45.65
N SER A 222 -33.97 -13.79 45.10
CA SER A 222 -33.18 -14.81 45.82
C SER A 222 -32.27 -15.59 44.86
N GLY A 223 -31.07 -15.94 45.31
CA GLY A 223 -30.08 -16.74 44.55
C GLY A 223 -29.41 -16.03 43.36
N GLY A 224 -28.31 -16.64 42.87
CA GLY A 224 -27.56 -16.22 41.67
C GLY A 224 -26.36 -15.29 41.93
N SER A 225 -25.46 -15.24 40.94
CA SER A 225 -24.36 -14.25 40.82
C SER A 225 -24.32 -13.75 39.36
N PRO A 226 -24.10 -12.45 39.11
CA PRO A 226 -23.95 -11.94 37.75
C PRO A 226 -22.66 -12.47 37.09
N GLY A 227 -22.61 -12.46 35.76
CA GLY A 227 -21.37 -12.69 35.02
C GLY A 227 -20.51 -11.43 34.95
N ASP A 228 -19.20 -11.60 34.74
CA ASP A 228 -18.26 -10.47 34.61
C ASP A 228 -18.39 -9.78 33.24
N LEU A 229 -18.17 -8.47 33.23
CA LEU A 229 -18.07 -7.69 32.00
C LEU A 229 -16.71 -7.92 31.34
N LEU A 230 -16.71 -8.17 30.03
CA LEU A 230 -15.47 -8.23 29.26
C LEU A 230 -15.04 -6.80 28.87
N ILE A 231 -13.88 -6.37 29.34
CA ILE A 231 -13.27 -5.10 28.92
C ILE A 231 -12.37 -5.39 27.69
N PRO A 232 -12.60 -4.75 26.53
CA PRO A 232 -11.71 -4.86 25.39
C PRO A 232 -10.29 -4.42 25.78
N ALA A 233 -9.27 -5.06 25.23
CA ALA A 233 -7.90 -4.59 25.42
C ALA A 233 -7.78 -3.13 24.96
N ASP A 234 -7.24 -2.27 25.81
CA ASP A 234 -6.93 -0.89 25.47
C ASP A 234 -5.94 -0.89 24.30
N PRO A 235 -6.29 -0.32 23.13
CA PRO A 235 -5.34 -0.20 22.04
C PRO A 235 -4.25 0.80 22.47
N ALA A 236 -3.16 0.28 23.05
CA ALA A 236 -2.05 1.07 23.59
C ALA A 236 -1.39 2.06 22.62
N ILE A 237 -1.81 2.13 21.34
CA ILE A 237 -1.26 3.01 20.32
C ILE A 237 -2.37 3.41 19.33
N LEU A 238 -3.30 4.27 19.76
CA LEU A 238 -4.11 5.10 18.84
C LEU A 238 -3.91 6.60 19.11
N LYS A 239 -2.80 6.98 19.75
CA LYS A 239 -2.34 8.37 19.65
C LYS A 239 -1.85 8.58 18.23
N ALA A 240 -2.66 9.24 17.42
CA ALA A 240 -2.24 9.79 16.14
C ALA A 240 -1.02 10.67 16.39
N ALA A 241 0.17 10.15 16.07
CA ALA A 241 1.34 10.99 15.87
C ALA A 241 1.13 11.72 14.54
N ALA A 242 0.29 12.76 14.55
CA ALA A 242 0.32 13.81 13.53
C ALA A 242 1.56 14.68 13.79
N ALA A 243 2.75 14.06 13.74
CA ALA A 243 4.03 14.74 13.78
C ALA A 243 4.91 14.05 12.75
N GLN A 244 5.19 14.77 11.66
CA GLN A 244 6.12 14.46 10.57
C GLN A 244 6.63 13.02 10.59
N GLY A 245 5.95 12.14 9.84
CA GLY A 245 6.46 10.80 9.58
C GLY A 245 7.92 10.90 9.15
N THR A 246 8.80 10.30 9.94
CA THR A 246 10.20 10.11 9.56
C THR A 246 10.20 9.23 8.31
N MET A 247 10.98 9.59 7.30
CA MET A 247 11.11 8.74 6.11
C MET A 247 11.86 7.45 6.49
N PHE A 248 11.07 6.41 6.76
CA PHE A 248 11.40 4.98 6.79
C PHE A 248 12.39 4.46 7.85
N VAL A 249 12.04 3.29 8.40
CA VAL A 249 12.98 2.34 9.01
C VAL A 249 13.35 1.31 7.94
N ALA A 250 14.64 1.14 7.66
CA ALA A 250 15.12 0.13 6.73
C ALA A 250 15.15 -1.24 7.44
N HIS A 251 14.19 -2.10 7.15
CA HIS A 251 14.35 -3.55 7.34
C HIS A 251 14.17 -4.25 6.00
N CYS A 252 15.25 -4.86 5.52
CA CYS A 252 15.29 -5.70 4.33
C CYS A 252 15.17 -7.16 4.80
N PRO A 253 14.07 -7.89 4.55
CA PRO A 253 13.91 -9.27 5.03
C PRO A 253 14.62 -10.28 4.12
N LYS A 254 15.81 -9.95 3.61
CA LYS A 254 16.64 -10.86 2.82
C LYS A 254 18.08 -10.85 3.29
N GLU A 255 18.28 -11.12 4.58
CA GLU A 255 19.42 -11.89 5.02
C GLU A 255 18.85 -13.16 5.66
N ASP A 256 19.45 -14.29 5.28
CA ASP A 256 19.30 -15.66 5.81
C ASP A 256 18.85 -16.69 4.77
N LYS A 257 19.84 -17.16 4.01
CA LYS A 257 20.18 -18.59 3.91
C LYS A 257 21.56 -18.77 3.27
N GLU A 258 22.59 -18.37 4.01
CA GLU A 258 23.87 -19.06 3.99
C GLU A 258 24.05 -19.72 5.35
N GLU A 259 23.87 -21.03 5.42
CA GLU A 259 24.59 -21.84 6.40
C GLU A 259 24.83 -23.26 5.86
N LYS A 260 26.05 -23.41 5.32
CA LYS A 260 27.01 -24.52 5.48
C LYS A 260 26.46 -25.95 5.68
N ALA A 261 26.73 -26.80 4.70
CA ALA A 261 27.81 -27.80 4.74
C ALA A 261 28.08 -28.32 3.32
#